data_AF-A0A151A8L2-F1
#
_entry.id   AF-A0A151A8L2-F1
#
_cell.length_a   1.000
_cell.length_b   1.000
_cell.length_c   1.000
_cell.angle_alpha   90.00
_cell.angle_beta   90.00
_cell.angle_gamma   90.00
#
_symmetry.space_group_name_H-M   'P 1'
#
loop_
_entity.id
_entity.type
_entity.pdbx_description
1 polymer ?
#
loop_
_entity_poly.entity_id
_entity_poly.type
_entity_poly.pdbx_seq_one_letter_code
_entity_poly.pdbx_strand_id
1 'polypeptide(L)'
;MAAEPEPLLATDALRKEFGGLTATDDVSLTVSPGERRCLIGPNGAGKSTLLSLITGQLDPNAGSIRFAGEAIDGLSPHERIDRGLSVKFQVPSVYGEFSTRENLRLALQRRVSGEELEDAIVDSLSRFDLADEEYVEANALSHGQKQRLEIAMASALDPALLLLDEPVAGLSVEETQRIADLLIDLNESVGVALLVIEHDMKFVRALAERVTVLHQGSILIEGEMENVADDPAVRNVYLGEEV
;
A
#
# COMPACT_ATOMS: atom_id res chain seq x y z
N MET A 1 5.15 17.88 28.03
CA MET A 1 5.44 17.12 26.80
C MET A 1 4.16 16.43 26.42
N ALA A 2 3.52 16.83 25.33
CA ALA A 2 2.41 16.04 24.78
C ALA A 2 3.00 14.68 24.37
N ALA A 3 2.36 13.58 24.76
CA ALA A 3 2.72 12.27 24.23
C ALA A 3 2.54 12.34 22.71
N GLU A 4 3.53 11.88 21.95
CA GLU A 4 3.35 11.69 20.51
C GLU A 4 2.14 10.76 20.30
N PRO A 5 1.26 11.06 19.33
CA PRO A 5 0.09 10.23 19.09
C PRO A 5 0.54 8.80 18.79
N GLU A 6 -0.20 7.82 19.33
CA GLU A 6 0.10 6.41 19.13
C GLU A 6 0.06 6.07 17.62
N PRO A 7 1.08 5.39 17.08
CA PRO A 7 1.13 5.06 15.66
C PRO A 7 0.01 4.07 15.29
N LEU A 8 -0.51 4.22 14.07
CA LEU A 8 -1.50 3.28 13.52
C LEU A 8 -0.87 1.92 13.23
N LEU A 9 0.34 1.90 12.68
CA LEU A 9 1.13 0.69 12.49
C LEU A 9 2.49 0.90 13.15
N ALA A 10 2.95 -0.09 13.91
CA ALA A 10 4.31 -0.12 14.43
C ALA A 10 4.92 -1.50 14.26
N THR A 11 6.12 -1.56 13.70
CA THR A 11 6.97 -2.74 13.73
C THR A 11 8.11 -2.49 14.69
N ASP A 12 8.53 -3.54 15.40
CA ASP A 12 9.64 -3.47 16.35
C ASP A 12 10.62 -4.61 16.06
N ALA A 13 11.84 -4.25 15.65
CA ALA A 13 12.96 -5.15 15.40
C ALA A 13 12.59 -6.37 14.52
N LEU A 14 11.80 -6.16 13.46
CA LEU A 14 11.36 -7.27 12.62
C LEU A 14 12.54 -7.95 11.94
N ARG A 15 12.54 -9.29 12.01
CA ARG A 15 13.53 -10.13 11.36
C ARG A 15 12.86 -11.24 10.56
N LYS A 16 13.32 -11.45 9.33
CA LYS A 16 12.88 -12.56 8.47
C LYS A 16 14.04 -13.16 7.71
N GLU A 17 14.19 -14.47 7.84
CA GLU A 17 15.25 -15.26 7.22
C GLU A 17 14.66 -16.36 6.31
N PHE A 18 15.32 -16.59 5.19
CA PHE A 18 15.01 -17.65 4.22
C PHE A 18 16.27 -18.44 3.89
N GLY A 19 16.41 -19.64 4.44
CA GLY A 19 17.46 -20.58 4.03
C GLY A 19 18.89 -20.00 4.02
N GLY A 20 19.21 -19.09 4.95
CA GLY A 20 20.51 -18.42 5.05
C GLY A 20 20.56 -16.98 4.52
N LEU A 21 19.49 -16.48 3.89
CA LEU A 21 19.33 -15.07 3.52
C LEU A 21 18.49 -14.33 4.56
N THR A 22 19.03 -13.28 5.16
CA THR A 22 18.23 -12.35 5.98
C THR A 22 17.59 -11.32 5.07
N ALA A 23 16.29 -11.43 4.83
CA ALA A 23 15.53 -10.55 3.95
C ALA A 23 14.98 -9.31 4.67
N THR A 24 14.84 -9.40 5.99
CA THR A 24 14.50 -8.28 6.88
C THR A 24 15.34 -8.44 8.13
N ASP A 25 16.09 -7.40 8.51
CA ASP A 25 17.04 -7.39 9.61
C ASP A 25 16.86 -6.13 10.43
N ASP A 26 16.21 -6.26 11.59
CA ASP A 26 15.98 -5.19 12.57
C ASP A 26 15.19 -3.99 12.00
N VAL A 27 14.01 -4.26 11.43
CA VAL A 27 13.16 -3.21 10.86
C VAL A 27 12.12 -2.74 11.87
N SER A 28 12.31 -1.51 12.34
CA SER A 28 11.35 -0.77 13.16
C SER A 28 10.80 0.43 12.39
N LEU A 29 9.55 0.31 11.92
CA LEU A 29 8.82 1.29 11.13
C LEU A 29 7.55 1.70 11.88
N THR A 30 7.23 2.98 11.87
CA THR A 30 5.94 3.49 12.35
C THR A 30 5.21 4.25 11.25
N VAL A 31 3.89 4.03 11.15
CA VAL A 31 2.99 4.81 10.29
C VAL A 31 1.90 5.41 11.17
N SER A 32 1.73 6.73 11.07
CA SER A 32 0.73 7.49 11.82
C SER A 32 -0.65 7.39 11.15
N PRO A 33 -1.75 7.61 11.88
CA PRO A 33 -3.07 7.74 11.26
C PRO A 33 -3.08 8.83 10.18
N GLY A 34 -3.66 8.53 9.01
CA GLY A 34 -3.74 9.45 7.87
C GLY A 34 -2.39 9.77 7.20
N GLU A 35 -1.29 9.13 7.59
CA GLU A 35 0.03 9.39 6.99
C GLU A 35 0.13 8.79 5.58
N ARG A 36 0.75 9.52 4.64
CA ARG A 36 1.14 8.99 3.34
C ARG A 36 2.64 8.64 3.33
N ARG A 37 2.95 7.37 3.56
CA ARG A 37 4.32 6.83 3.62
C ARG A 37 4.66 6.08 2.33
N CYS A 38 5.79 6.44 1.71
CA CYS A 38 6.39 5.62 0.65
C CYS A 38 7.58 4.81 1.16
N LEU A 39 7.62 3.52 0.82
CA LEU A 39 8.71 2.60 1.09
C LEU A 39 9.48 2.36 -0.22
N ILE A 40 10.69 2.87 -0.29
CA ILE A 40 11.56 2.78 -1.47
C ILE A 40 12.82 1.96 -1.14
N GLY A 41 13.53 1.54 -2.17
CA GLY A 41 14.80 0.81 -2.06
C GLY A 41 15.08 0.00 -3.32
N PRO A 42 16.31 -0.49 -3.53
CA PRO A 42 16.66 -1.32 -4.68
C PRO A 42 15.92 -2.67 -4.64
N ASN A 43 16.04 -3.42 -5.73
CA ASN A 43 15.51 -4.78 -5.80
C ASN A 43 16.24 -5.67 -4.77
N GLY A 44 15.48 -6.51 -4.08
CA GLY A 44 16.02 -7.33 -3.00
C GLY A 44 16.27 -6.60 -1.67
N ALA A 45 15.90 -5.32 -1.54
CA ALA A 45 16.05 -4.58 -0.28
C ALA A 45 15.16 -5.06 0.88
N GLY A 46 14.19 -5.95 0.62
CA GLY A 46 13.27 -6.48 1.64
C GLY A 46 11.88 -5.83 1.66
N LYS A 47 11.54 -4.95 0.71
CA LYS A 47 10.25 -4.22 0.65
C LYS A 47 9.03 -5.15 0.66
N SER A 48 8.94 -6.07 -0.31
CA SER A 48 7.83 -7.03 -0.41
C SER A 48 7.83 -8.03 0.75
N THR A 49 9.01 -8.37 1.30
CA THR A 49 9.11 -9.19 2.53
C THR A 49 8.48 -8.47 3.71
N LEU A 50 8.81 -7.19 3.92
CA LEU A 50 8.23 -6.38 4.98
C LEU A 50 6.71 -6.27 4.82
N LEU A 51 6.23 -6.04 3.59
CA LEU A 51 4.79 -6.02 3.31
C LEU A 51 4.13 -7.37 3.64
N SER A 52 4.75 -8.48 3.27
CA SER A 52 4.26 -9.83 3.56
C SER A 52 4.19 -10.12 5.07
N LEU A 53 5.12 -9.58 5.85
CA LEU A 53 5.11 -9.67 7.32
C LEU A 53 3.97 -8.83 7.93
N ILE A 54 3.79 -7.59 7.47
CA ILE A 54 2.72 -6.68 7.94
C ILE A 54 1.34 -7.26 7.62
N THR A 55 1.21 -7.91 6.46
CA THR A 55 -0.07 -8.47 5.99
C THR A 55 -0.33 -9.89 6.49
N GLY A 56 0.61 -10.50 7.22
CA GLY A 56 0.46 -11.84 7.79
C GLY A 56 0.58 -12.99 6.79
N GLN A 57 1.09 -12.72 5.58
CA GLN A 57 1.44 -13.77 4.61
C GLN A 57 2.69 -14.53 5.03
N LEU A 58 3.55 -13.88 5.81
CA LEU A 58 4.72 -14.47 6.42
C LEU A 58 4.72 -14.16 7.92
N ASP A 59 5.14 -15.14 8.71
CA ASP A 59 5.46 -14.91 10.12
C ASP A 59 6.90 -14.39 10.27
N PRO A 60 7.15 -13.40 11.14
CA PRO A 60 8.50 -12.99 11.49
C PRO A 60 9.25 -14.10 12.23
N ASN A 61 10.56 -14.15 12.07
CA ASN A 61 11.43 -14.98 12.91
C ASN A 61 11.68 -14.33 14.27
N ALA A 62 11.69 -13.00 14.34
CA ALA A 62 11.80 -12.21 15.55
C ALA A 62 11.17 -10.81 15.33
N GLY A 63 10.97 -10.09 16.44
CA GLY A 63 10.30 -8.78 16.45
C GLY A 63 8.79 -8.89 16.67
N SER A 64 8.10 -7.75 16.60
CA SER A 64 6.65 -7.68 16.76
C SER A 64 5.99 -6.67 15.83
N ILE A 65 4.69 -6.84 15.61
CA ILE A 65 3.86 -5.95 14.79
C ILE A 65 2.63 -5.57 15.60
N ARG A 66 2.39 -4.26 15.70
CA ARG A 66 1.19 -3.69 16.30
C ARG A 66 0.42 -2.87 15.29
N PHE A 67 -0.90 -2.98 15.37
CA PHE A 67 -1.84 -2.18 14.58
C PHE A 67 -2.90 -1.58 15.51
N ALA A 68 -3.07 -0.26 15.48
CA ALA A 68 -3.93 0.50 16.37
C ALA A 68 -3.74 0.13 17.86
N GLY A 69 -2.48 -0.01 18.28
CA GLY A 69 -2.09 -0.38 19.66
C GLY A 69 -2.17 -1.88 19.98
N GLU A 70 -2.81 -2.70 19.14
CA GLU A 70 -2.97 -4.15 19.35
C GLU A 70 -1.87 -4.95 18.66
N ALA A 71 -1.34 -5.97 19.33
CA ALA A 71 -0.43 -6.92 18.69
C ALA A 71 -1.19 -7.74 17.63
N ILE A 72 -0.65 -7.79 16.41
CA ILE A 72 -1.20 -8.56 15.30
C ILE A 72 -0.31 -9.72 14.86
N ASP A 73 0.75 -9.99 15.63
CA ASP A 73 1.64 -11.14 15.43
C ASP A 73 0.87 -12.46 15.47
N GLY A 74 1.16 -13.36 14.52
CA GLY A 74 0.51 -14.67 14.41
C GLY A 74 -0.95 -14.63 13.94
N LEU A 75 -1.54 -13.45 13.73
CA LEU A 75 -2.83 -13.32 13.07
C LEU A 75 -2.67 -13.57 11.57
N SER A 76 -3.61 -14.32 11.03
CA SER A 76 -3.69 -14.58 9.60
C SER A 76 -4.14 -13.34 8.80
N PRO A 77 -3.95 -13.31 7.47
CA PRO A 77 -4.25 -12.13 6.67
C PRO A 77 -5.69 -11.63 6.77
N HIS A 78 -6.67 -12.52 6.82
CA HIS A 78 -8.09 -12.11 6.92
C HIS A 78 -8.43 -11.48 8.27
N GLU A 79 -7.85 -11.98 9.36
CA GLU A 79 -8.02 -11.40 10.70
C GLU A 79 -7.39 -10.02 10.82
N ARG A 80 -6.29 -9.78 10.09
CA ARG A 80 -5.67 -8.46 9.96
C ARG A 80 -6.53 -7.50 9.14
N ILE A 81 -7.14 -8.00 8.06
CA ILE A 81 -8.06 -7.23 7.23
C ILE A 81 -9.29 -6.79 8.04
N ASP A 82 -9.87 -7.70 8.83
CA ASP A 82 -11.03 -7.41 9.69
C ASP A 82 -10.73 -6.35 10.77
N ARG A 83 -9.45 -6.08 11.06
CA ARG A 83 -9.01 -5.01 11.97
C ARG A 83 -8.80 -3.65 11.30
N GLY A 84 -8.94 -3.56 9.97
CA GLY A 84 -8.79 -2.31 9.22
C GLY A 84 -7.51 -2.20 8.40
N LEU A 85 -6.82 -3.31 8.13
CA LEU A 85 -5.79 -3.37 7.08
C LEU A 85 -6.43 -3.72 5.74
N SER A 86 -5.92 -3.16 4.65
CA SER A 86 -6.26 -3.65 3.30
C SER A 86 -5.04 -3.55 2.40
N VAL A 87 -4.97 -4.42 1.40
CA VAL A 87 -3.77 -4.58 0.59
C VAL A 87 -4.13 -4.76 -0.87
N LYS A 88 -3.43 -4.02 -1.72
CA LYS A 88 -3.32 -4.29 -3.14
C LYS A 88 -1.96 -4.96 -3.40
N PHE A 89 -1.97 -6.23 -3.82
CA PHE A 89 -0.77 -6.99 -4.16
C PHE A 89 -0.39 -6.87 -5.64
N GLN A 90 0.83 -7.29 -5.99
CA GLN A 90 1.36 -7.29 -7.35
C GLN A 90 0.62 -8.25 -8.32
N VAL A 91 -0.05 -9.29 -7.81
CA VAL A 91 -0.87 -10.21 -8.63
C VAL A 91 -2.27 -9.64 -8.81
N PRO A 92 -2.83 -9.62 -10.04
CA PRO A 92 -4.13 -9.01 -10.29
C PRO A 92 -5.20 -9.55 -9.36
N SER A 93 -5.88 -8.64 -8.67
CA SER A 93 -6.94 -8.97 -7.71
C SER A 93 -8.35 -8.84 -8.30
N VAL A 94 -8.45 -8.43 -9.56
CA VAL A 94 -9.72 -8.34 -10.29
C VAL A 94 -10.18 -9.69 -10.84
N TYR A 95 -11.48 -9.93 -10.76
CA TYR A 95 -12.14 -11.03 -11.43
C TYR A 95 -12.34 -10.65 -12.90
N GLY A 96 -11.44 -11.12 -13.77
CA GLY A 96 -11.35 -10.70 -15.17
C GLY A 96 -12.63 -10.90 -16.00
N GLU A 97 -13.40 -11.94 -15.72
CA GLU A 97 -14.66 -12.25 -16.41
C GLU A 97 -15.86 -11.46 -15.85
N PHE A 98 -15.67 -10.73 -14.75
CA PHE A 98 -16.72 -9.94 -14.13
C PHE A 98 -16.58 -8.49 -14.60
N SER A 99 -17.70 -7.79 -14.70
CA SER A 99 -17.71 -6.35 -14.97
C SER A 99 -17.05 -5.56 -13.84
N THR A 100 -16.66 -4.31 -14.14
CA THR A 100 -16.21 -3.34 -13.14
C THR A 100 -17.21 -3.24 -11.98
N ARG A 101 -18.52 -3.13 -12.28
CA ARG A 101 -19.59 -3.10 -11.28
C ARG A 101 -19.61 -4.34 -10.40
N GLU A 102 -19.51 -5.53 -11.00
CA GLU A 102 -19.54 -6.79 -10.25
C GLU A 102 -18.33 -6.96 -9.34
N ASN A 103 -17.14 -6.54 -9.80
CA ASN A 103 -15.93 -6.51 -8.97
C ASN A 103 -16.09 -5.60 -7.75
N LEU A 104 -16.62 -4.39 -7.94
CA LEU A 104 -16.90 -3.46 -6.84
C LEU A 104 -17.97 -4.01 -5.90
N ARG A 105 -19.05 -4.58 -6.44
CA ARG A 105 -20.11 -5.22 -5.65
C ARG A 105 -19.54 -6.31 -4.75
N LEU A 106 -18.66 -7.16 -5.27
CA LEU A 106 -18.03 -8.25 -4.49
C LEU A 106 -17.23 -7.73 -3.30
N ALA A 107 -16.54 -6.60 -3.44
CA ALA A 107 -15.78 -5.98 -2.37
C ALA A 107 -16.70 -5.28 -1.36
N LEU A 108 -17.63 -4.44 -1.84
CA LEU A 108 -18.52 -3.62 -1.02
C LEU A 108 -19.55 -4.43 -0.23
N GLN A 109 -20.05 -5.54 -0.77
CA GLN A 109 -21.08 -6.37 -0.10
C GLN A 109 -20.60 -7.00 1.22
N ARG A 110 -19.29 -6.93 1.53
CA ARG A 110 -18.76 -7.35 2.84
C ARG A 110 -19.10 -6.33 3.94
N ARG A 111 -19.39 -5.08 3.58
CA ARG A 111 -19.59 -3.95 4.49
C ARG A 111 -21.00 -3.37 4.44
N VAL A 112 -21.57 -3.26 3.25
CA VAL A 112 -22.88 -2.64 3.00
C VAL A 112 -23.82 -3.61 2.30
N SER A 113 -25.13 -3.44 2.47
CA SER A 113 -26.13 -4.34 1.89
C SER A 113 -27.41 -3.61 1.54
N GLY A 114 -28.26 -4.21 0.71
CA GLY A 114 -29.53 -3.61 0.32
C GLY A 114 -29.35 -2.39 -0.58
N GLU A 115 -30.12 -1.33 -0.34
CA GLU A 115 -30.09 -0.10 -1.15
C GLU A 115 -28.75 0.64 -1.02
N GLU A 116 -28.16 0.65 0.18
CA GLU A 116 -26.85 1.26 0.45
C GLU A 116 -25.72 0.67 -0.39
N LEU A 117 -25.83 -0.61 -0.80
CA LEU A 117 -24.84 -1.26 -1.65
C LEU A 117 -24.84 -0.66 -3.06
N GLU A 118 -26.01 -0.34 -3.62
CA GLU A 118 -26.09 0.20 -4.98
C GLU A 118 -25.55 1.63 -5.02
N ASP A 119 -25.87 2.44 -3.99
CA ASP A 119 -25.32 3.79 -3.83
C ASP A 119 -23.79 3.74 -3.67
N ALA A 120 -23.28 2.87 -2.80
CA ALA A 120 -21.83 2.72 -2.59
C ALA A 120 -21.10 2.27 -3.86
N ILE A 121 -21.72 1.43 -4.70
CA ILE A 121 -21.13 1.05 -5.99
C ILE A 121 -21.05 2.27 -6.93
N VAL A 122 -22.12 3.06 -7.03
CA VAL A 122 -22.14 4.27 -7.87
C VAL A 122 -21.11 5.29 -7.39
N ASP A 123 -21.04 5.53 -6.09
CA ASP A 123 -20.06 6.43 -5.48
C ASP A 123 -18.63 5.96 -5.76
N SER A 124 -18.37 4.65 -5.63
CA SER A 124 -17.06 4.07 -5.95
C SER A 124 -16.73 4.17 -7.44
N LEU A 125 -17.67 3.94 -8.35
CA LEU A 125 -17.43 4.09 -9.79
C LEU A 125 -17.07 5.53 -10.15
N SER A 126 -17.78 6.50 -9.55
CA SER A 126 -17.50 7.92 -9.77
C SER A 126 -16.15 8.32 -9.19
N ARG A 127 -15.85 7.93 -7.95
CA ARG A 127 -14.63 8.30 -7.25
C ARG A 127 -13.37 7.80 -7.95
N PHE A 128 -13.43 6.58 -8.48
CA PHE A 128 -12.29 5.93 -9.12
C PHE A 128 -12.21 6.16 -10.63
N ASP A 129 -13.02 7.08 -11.18
CA ASP A 129 -13.05 7.39 -12.62
C ASP A 129 -13.23 6.12 -13.48
N LEU A 130 -14.31 5.40 -13.17
CA LEU A 130 -14.69 4.10 -13.76
C LEU A 130 -16.17 4.02 -14.17
N ALA A 131 -16.89 5.15 -14.14
CA ALA A 131 -18.32 5.20 -14.45
C ALA A 131 -18.61 4.81 -15.91
N ASP A 132 -17.75 5.20 -16.85
CA ASP A 132 -17.89 4.86 -18.27
C ASP A 132 -17.62 3.37 -18.54
N GLU A 133 -16.91 2.69 -17.63
CA GLU A 133 -16.53 1.28 -17.70
C GLU A 133 -17.37 0.38 -16.79
N GLU A 134 -18.45 0.89 -16.22
CA GLU A 134 -19.28 0.19 -15.24
C GLU A 134 -19.62 -1.25 -15.65
N TYR A 135 -20.06 -1.44 -16.89
CA TYR A 135 -20.48 -2.74 -17.43
C TYR A 135 -19.41 -3.44 -18.29
N VAL A 136 -18.19 -2.89 -18.34
CA VAL A 136 -17.08 -3.47 -19.08
C VAL A 136 -16.46 -4.59 -18.25
N GLU A 137 -16.23 -5.76 -18.86
CA GLU A 137 -15.49 -6.86 -18.22
C GLU A 137 -14.08 -6.40 -17.84
N ALA A 138 -13.65 -6.75 -16.62
CA ALA A 138 -12.36 -6.32 -16.11
C ALA A 138 -11.20 -6.71 -17.03
N ASN A 139 -11.27 -7.84 -17.73
CA ASN A 139 -10.25 -8.24 -18.72
C ASN A 139 -10.08 -7.26 -19.89
N ALA A 140 -11.16 -6.57 -20.31
CA ALA A 140 -11.16 -5.62 -21.40
C ALA A 140 -10.68 -4.22 -20.99
N LEU A 141 -10.54 -3.94 -19.69
CA LEU A 141 -10.01 -2.69 -19.18
C LEU A 141 -8.53 -2.50 -19.58
N SER A 142 -8.16 -1.25 -19.83
CA SER A 142 -6.76 -0.84 -19.93
C SER A 142 -6.01 -1.10 -18.61
N HIS A 143 -4.68 -1.12 -18.67
CA HIS A 143 -3.86 -1.35 -17.47
C HIS A 143 -4.14 -0.31 -16.36
N GLY A 144 -4.26 0.97 -16.70
CA GLY A 144 -4.60 2.04 -15.74
C GLY A 144 -5.99 1.89 -15.13
N GLN A 145 -7.00 1.54 -15.94
CA GLN A 145 -8.36 1.26 -15.43
C GLN A 145 -8.37 0.06 -14.50
N LYS A 146 -7.60 -1.01 -14.79
CA LYS A 146 -7.44 -2.15 -13.88
C LYS A 146 -6.80 -1.73 -12.56
N GLN A 147 -5.75 -0.90 -12.58
CA GLN A 147 -5.14 -0.38 -11.35
C GLN A 147 -6.16 0.39 -10.50
N ARG A 148 -6.96 1.27 -11.11
CA ARG A 148 -8.02 2.01 -10.41
C ARG A 148 -9.07 1.08 -9.81
N LEU A 149 -9.50 0.05 -10.55
CA LEU A 149 -10.45 -0.94 -10.05
C LEU A 149 -9.88 -1.73 -8.85
N GLU A 150 -8.61 -2.12 -8.89
CA GLU A 150 -7.97 -2.82 -7.77
C GLU A 150 -7.89 -1.94 -6.52
N ILE A 151 -7.49 -0.67 -6.66
CA ILE A 151 -7.46 0.27 -5.54
C ILE A 151 -8.87 0.50 -5.00
N ALA A 152 -9.88 0.62 -5.89
CA ALA A 152 -11.28 0.76 -5.50
C ALA A 152 -11.74 -0.43 -4.65
N MET A 153 -11.50 -1.65 -5.13
CA MET A 153 -11.83 -2.88 -4.39
C MET A 153 -11.11 -2.97 -3.05
N ALA A 154 -9.82 -2.59 -2.99
CA ALA A 154 -9.07 -2.59 -1.74
C ALA A 154 -9.59 -1.53 -0.74
N SER A 155 -9.99 -0.35 -1.23
CA SER A 155 -10.55 0.73 -0.42
C SER A 155 -11.98 0.46 0.05
N ALA A 156 -12.75 -0.35 -0.67
CA ALA A 156 -14.14 -0.70 -0.36
C ALA A 156 -14.32 -1.41 1.00
N LEU A 157 -13.23 -1.92 1.58
CA LEU A 157 -13.22 -2.51 2.92
C LEU A 157 -13.18 -1.47 4.04
N ASP A 158 -13.13 -0.17 3.70
CA ASP A 158 -12.99 0.94 4.65
C ASP A 158 -11.80 0.76 5.61
N PRO A 159 -10.57 0.54 5.07
CA PRO A 159 -9.40 0.28 5.90
C PRO A 159 -8.90 1.57 6.57
N ALA A 160 -8.35 1.44 7.78
CA ALA A 160 -7.58 2.50 8.41
C ALA A 160 -6.18 2.63 7.79
N LEU A 161 -5.60 1.53 7.28
CA LEU A 161 -4.33 1.53 6.54
C LEU A 161 -4.47 0.72 5.24
N LEU A 162 -4.22 1.39 4.12
CA LEU A 162 -4.17 0.79 2.80
C LEU A 162 -2.70 0.61 2.37
N LEU A 163 -2.31 -0.63 2.10
CA LEU A 163 -0.99 -0.98 1.61
C LEU A 163 -1.02 -1.23 0.10
N LEU A 164 -0.11 -0.61 -0.63
CA LEU A 164 -0.08 -0.64 -2.10
C LEU A 164 1.29 -1.09 -2.57
N ASP A 165 1.36 -2.21 -3.28
CA ASP A 165 2.61 -2.72 -3.89
C ASP A 165 2.66 -2.34 -5.37
N GLU A 166 3.56 -1.41 -5.72
CA GLU A 166 3.80 -0.89 -7.06
C GLU A 166 2.52 -0.48 -7.85
N PRO A 167 1.63 0.37 -7.29
CA PRO A 167 0.37 0.75 -7.93
C PRO A 167 0.52 1.45 -9.30
N VAL A 168 1.68 2.00 -9.64
CA VAL A 168 1.90 2.70 -10.92
C VAL A 168 2.82 1.97 -11.90
N ALA A 169 3.19 0.73 -11.60
CA ALA A 169 4.03 -0.08 -12.48
C ALA A 169 3.44 -0.21 -13.90
N GLY A 170 4.21 0.22 -14.91
CA GLY A 170 3.84 0.12 -16.33
C GLY A 170 2.81 1.14 -16.80
N LEU A 171 2.51 2.17 -16.01
CA LEU A 171 1.62 3.27 -16.41
C LEU A 171 2.36 4.39 -17.16
N SER A 172 1.60 5.18 -17.94
CA SER A 172 2.13 6.42 -18.53
C SER A 172 2.28 7.49 -17.45
N VAL A 173 3.04 8.56 -17.73
CA VAL A 173 3.22 9.67 -16.78
C VAL A 173 1.88 10.28 -16.36
N GLU A 174 0.95 10.43 -17.30
CA GLU A 174 -0.38 10.96 -17.03
C GLU A 174 -1.21 10.03 -16.14
N GLU A 175 -1.17 8.71 -16.39
CA GLU A 175 -1.87 7.73 -15.55
C GLU A 175 -1.25 7.63 -14.15
N THR A 176 0.08 7.68 -14.05
CA THR A 176 0.78 7.74 -12.76
C THR A 176 0.34 8.94 -11.92
N GLN A 177 0.22 10.12 -12.54
CA GLN A 177 -0.27 11.32 -11.85
C GLN A 177 -1.72 11.15 -11.39
N ARG A 178 -2.60 10.59 -12.24
CA ARG A 178 -3.99 10.34 -11.86
C ARG A 178 -4.12 9.40 -10.66
N ILE A 179 -3.30 8.35 -10.59
CA ILE A 179 -3.29 7.44 -9.43
C ILE A 179 -2.81 8.18 -8.18
N ALA A 180 -1.78 9.04 -8.28
CA ALA A 180 -1.32 9.84 -7.16
C ALA A 180 -2.43 10.76 -6.63
N ASP A 181 -3.09 11.51 -7.52
CA ASP A 181 -4.17 12.43 -7.17
C ASP A 181 -5.36 11.68 -6.53
N LEU A 182 -5.71 10.51 -7.07
CA LEU A 182 -6.74 9.64 -6.51
C LEU A 182 -6.42 9.18 -5.09
N LEU A 183 -5.16 8.78 -4.84
CA LEU A 183 -4.74 8.31 -3.52
C LEU A 183 -4.67 9.46 -2.50
N ILE A 184 -4.30 10.66 -2.94
CA ILE A 184 -4.36 11.87 -2.11
C ILE A 184 -5.81 12.18 -1.74
N ASP A 185 -6.73 12.22 -2.72
CA ASP A 185 -8.16 12.40 -2.43
C ASP A 185 -8.68 11.35 -1.46
N LEU A 186 -8.30 10.08 -1.66
CA LEU A 186 -8.66 8.98 -0.78
C LEU A 186 -8.19 9.23 0.66
N ASN A 187 -6.91 9.56 0.83
CA ASN A 187 -6.34 9.89 2.12
C ASN A 187 -7.02 11.10 2.78
N GLU A 188 -7.25 12.20 2.04
CA GLU A 188 -7.78 13.45 2.60
C GLU A 188 -9.26 13.38 2.97
N SER A 189 -10.08 12.70 2.16
CA SER A 189 -11.53 12.71 2.34
C SER A 189 -12.05 11.61 3.27
N VAL A 190 -11.37 10.46 3.38
CA VAL A 190 -11.76 9.38 4.32
C VAL A 190 -10.75 9.14 5.45
N GLY A 191 -9.57 9.79 5.42
CA GLY A 191 -8.59 9.71 6.51
C GLY A 191 -7.76 8.41 6.55
N VAL A 192 -7.78 7.61 5.49
CA VAL A 192 -7.01 6.36 5.41
C VAL A 192 -5.51 6.63 5.35
N ALA A 193 -4.71 5.96 6.17
CA ALA A 193 -3.25 5.99 6.02
C ALA A 193 -2.81 5.16 4.81
N LEU A 194 -1.74 5.57 4.14
CA LEU A 194 -1.19 4.89 2.97
C LEU A 194 0.24 4.43 3.26
N LEU A 195 0.54 3.16 2.98
CA LEU A 195 1.91 2.65 2.91
C LEU A 195 2.15 2.08 1.52
N VAL A 196 2.95 2.78 0.72
CA VAL A 196 3.11 2.49 -0.71
C VAL A 196 4.53 2.06 -1.03
N ILE A 197 4.70 0.88 -1.59
CA ILE A 197 5.96 0.42 -2.15
C ILE A 197 6.04 0.92 -3.58
N GLU A 198 7.03 1.75 -3.88
CA GLU A 198 7.23 2.28 -5.22
C GLU A 198 8.69 2.53 -5.55
N HIS A 199 8.97 2.57 -6.86
CA HIS A 199 10.26 2.96 -7.40
C HIS A 199 10.16 4.12 -8.40
N ASP A 200 8.96 4.51 -8.82
CA ASP A 200 8.76 5.73 -9.61
C ASP A 200 8.90 6.99 -8.72
N MET A 201 10.02 7.71 -8.88
CA MET A 201 10.33 8.88 -8.05
C MET A 201 9.42 10.09 -8.31
N LYS A 202 8.72 10.15 -9.45
CA LYS A 202 7.74 11.22 -9.69
C LYS A 202 6.48 10.95 -8.89
N PHE A 203 6.01 9.71 -8.90
CA PHE A 203 4.89 9.28 -8.08
C PHE A 203 5.18 9.47 -6.58
N VAL A 204 6.35 9.01 -6.12
CA VAL A 204 6.75 9.15 -4.71
C VAL A 204 6.75 10.63 -4.30
N ARG A 205 7.27 11.53 -5.14
CA ARG A 205 7.26 12.98 -4.87
C ARG A 205 5.86 13.58 -4.86
N ALA A 206 4.93 13.07 -5.66
CA ALA A 206 3.56 13.55 -5.70
C ALA A 206 2.76 13.11 -4.47
N LEU A 207 2.97 11.87 -4.00
CA LEU A 207 2.14 11.25 -2.96
C LEU A 207 2.69 11.42 -1.53
N ALA A 208 4.00 11.19 -1.35
CA ALA A 208 4.59 10.89 -0.05
C ALA A 208 4.78 12.14 0.82
N GLU A 209 4.31 12.06 2.07
CA GLU A 209 4.70 13.00 3.13
C GLU A 209 6.02 12.56 3.76
N ARG A 210 6.18 11.24 3.93
CA ARG A 210 7.39 10.62 4.46
C ARG A 210 7.83 9.49 3.57
N VAL A 211 9.14 9.29 3.51
CA VAL A 211 9.80 8.25 2.73
C VAL A 211 10.68 7.44 3.66
N THR A 212 10.62 6.12 3.53
CA THR A 212 11.51 5.16 4.18
C THR A 212 12.30 4.46 3.10
N VAL A 213 13.62 4.50 3.19
CA VAL A 213 14.52 3.78 2.27
C VAL A 213 14.96 2.49 2.94
N LEU A 214 14.63 1.35 2.35
CA LEU A 214 15.18 0.06 2.73
C LEU A 214 16.41 -0.27 1.90
N HIS A 215 17.41 -0.87 2.54
CA HIS A 215 18.59 -1.41 1.89
C HIS A 215 19.06 -2.64 2.65
N GLN A 216 19.25 -3.76 1.92
CA GLN A 216 19.74 -5.03 2.49
C GLN A 216 18.98 -5.51 3.73
N GLY A 217 17.65 -5.34 3.74
CA GLY A 217 16.78 -5.81 4.82
C GLY A 217 16.65 -4.86 6.00
N SER A 218 17.34 -3.71 6.02
CA SER A 218 17.25 -2.73 7.11
C SER A 218 16.82 -1.36 6.60
N ILE A 219 16.32 -0.52 7.51
CA ILE A 219 16.04 0.89 7.21
C ILE A 219 17.37 1.64 7.09
N LEU A 220 17.61 2.23 5.92
CA LEU A 220 18.76 3.08 5.65
C LEU A 220 18.54 4.49 6.18
N ILE A 221 17.40 5.09 5.81
CA ILE A 221 17.02 6.45 6.20
C ILE A 221 15.51 6.63 6.11
N GLU A 222 14.98 7.52 6.95
CA GLU A 222 13.60 7.99 6.89
C GLU A 222 13.53 9.51 6.96
N GLY A 223 12.59 10.11 6.24
CA GLY A 223 12.38 11.55 6.30
C GLY A 223 11.46 12.06 5.21
N GLU A 224 11.38 13.37 5.09
CA GLU A 224 10.73 14.01 3.94
C GLU A 224 11.50 13.72 2.65
N MET A 225 10.79 13.65 1.52
CA MET A 225 11.37 13.24 0.24
C MET A 225 12.56 14.12 -0.21
N GLU A 226 12.52 15.42 0.08
CA GLU A 226 13.62 16.34 -0.26
C GLU A 226 14.91 15.98 0.49
N ASN A 227 14.80 15.71 1.79
CA ASN A 227 15.93 15.33 2.63
C ASN A 227 16.50 13.96 2.24
N VAL A 228 15.62 13.00 1.94
CA VAL A 228 16.00 11.64 1.55
C VAL A 228 16.69 11.63 0.18
N ALA A 229 16.21 12.40 -0.80
CA ALA A 229 16.79 12.43 -2.14
C ALA A 229 18.19 13.06 -2.20
N ASP A 230 18.50 13.96 -1.26
CA ASP A 230 19.80 14.62 -1.17
C ASP A 230 20.83 13.83 -0.35
N ASP A 231 20.40 12.77 0.33
CA ASP A 231 21.28 11.93 1.13
C ASP A 231 22.30 11.16 0.24
N PRO A 232 23.61 11.30 0.50
CA PRO A 232 24.64 10.60 -0.26
C PRO A 232 24.54 9.07 -0.21
N ALA A 233 24.08 8.49 0.91
CA ALA A 233 23.92 7.05 1.05
C ALA A 233 22.79 6.54 0.16
N VAL A 234 21.68 7.27 0.08
CA VAL A 234 20.57 6.96 -0.84
C VAL A 234 21.06 7.00 -2.28
N ARG A 235 21.76 8.07 -2.67
CA ARG A 235 22.33 8.19 -4.03
C ARG A 235 23.28 7.05 -4.35
N ASN A 236 24.15 6.63 -3.43
CA ASN A 236 25.07 5.52 -3.65
C ASN A 236 24.35 4.19 -3.84
N VAL A 237 23.29 3.93 -3.09
CA VAL A 237 22.49 2.71 -3.22
C VAL A 237 21.78 2.64 -4.57
N TYR A 238 21.32 3.77 -5.11
CA TYR A 238 20.66 3.83 -6.41
C TYR A 238 21.60 3.98 -7.62
N LEU A 239 22.81 4.52 -7.44
CA LEU A 239 23.82 4.73 -8.51
C LEU A 239 24.84 3.58 -8.61
N GLY A 240 24.97 2.76 -7.56
CA GLY A 240 25.97 1.69 -7.49
C GLY A 240 25.65 0.43 -8.31
N GLU A 241 24.50 0.36 -9.00
CA GLU A 241 24.09 -0.79 -9.82
C GLU A 241 24.55 -0.72 -11.29
N GLU A 242 25.28 0.32 -11.71
CA GLU A 242 26.04 0.30 -12.97
C GLU A 242 27.46 -0.28 -12.75
N VAL A 243 27.58 -1.61 -12.75
CA VAL A 243 28.87 -2.31 -12.98
C VAL A 243 28.69 -3.44 -13.98
#